data_AF-A0A829F500-F1
#
_entry.id   AF-A0A829F500-F1
#
_cell.length_a   1.000
_cell.length_b   1.000
_cell.length_c   1.000
_cell.angle_alpha   90.00
_cell.angle_beta   90.00
_cell.angle_gamma   90.00
#
_symmetry.space_group_name_H-M   'P 1'
#
loop_
_entity.id
_entity.type
_entity.pdbx_description
1 polymer ?
#
loop_
_entity_poly.entity_id
_entity_poly.type
_entity_poly.pdbx_seq_one_letter_code
_entity_poly.pdbx_strand_id
1 'polypeptide(L)'
;MGIKKDYHHQGLGTKLFKEAEGYAAKHYKYLQVKTVDEGHYSIYDQTICFYESLGFSRLEVFPNLWDEWNPCLVLVKKLEQK
;
A
#
# COMPACT_ATOMS: atom_id res chain seq x y z
N MET A 1 -0.94 7.18 1.61
CA MET A 1 -1.76 7.33 2.84
C MET A 1 -0.82 7.54 4.01
N GLY A 2 -1.11 8.44 4.95
CA GLY A 2 -0.20 8.75 6.05
C GLY A 2 -0.94 8.97 7.37
N ILE A 3 -0.42 8.38 8.44
CA ILE A 3 -0.81 8.64 9.82
C ILE A 3 0.39 9.30 10.50
N LYS A 4 0.17 10.28 11.37
CA LYS A 4 1.23 10.86 12.21
C LYS A 4 1.89 9.75 13.04
N LYS A 5 3.22 9.77 13.17
CA LYS A 5 4.01 8.71 13.84
C LYS A 5 3.50 8.39 15.24
N ASP A 6 3.15 9.41 16.02
CA ASP A 6 2.63 9.27 17.39
C ASP A 6 1.32 8.47 17.48
N TYR A 7 0.63 8.27 16.36
CA TYR A 7 -0.64 7.58 16.25
C TYR A 7 -0.55 6.25 15.48
N HIS A 8 0.65 5.74 15.25
CA HIS A 8 0.86 4.42 14.62
C HIS A 8 0.46 3.28 15.56
N HIS A 9 0.21 2.10 14.99
CA HIS A 9 -0.21 0.86 15.70
C HIS A 9 -1.51 0.93 16.52
N GLN A 10 -2.32 1.98 16.33
CA GLN A 10 -3.63 2.14 16.98
C GLN A 10 -4.80 1.76 16.05
N GLY A 11 -4.52 1.07 14.93
CA GLY A 11 -5.52 0.68 13.93
C GLY A 11 -6.06 1.82 13.06
N LEU A 12 -5.56 3.06 13.21
CA LEU A 12 -6.02 4.23 12.45
C LEU A 12 -5.72 4.11 10.95
N GLY A 13 -4.54 3.57 10.59
CA GLY A 13 -4.20 3.30 9.19
C GLY A 13 -5.18 2.33 8.53
N THR A 14 -5.54 1.25 9.23
CA THR A 14 -6.54 0.28 8.76
C THR A 14 -7.91 0.91 8.61
N LYS A 15 -8.36 1.73 9.58
CA LYS A 15 -9.64 2.45 9.48
C LYS A 15 -9.67 3.38 8.27
N LEU A 16 -8.63 4.21 8.12
CA LEU A 16 -8.49 5.14 6.98
C LEU A 16 -8.52 4.39 5.64
N PHE A 17 -7.80 3.26 5.55
CA PHE A 17 -7.80 2.44 4.35
C PHE A 17 -9.19 1.85 4.06
N LYS A 18 -9.87 1.28 5.05
CA LYS A 18 -11.18 0.64 4.85
C LYS A 18 -12.25 1.62 4.36
N GLU A 19 -12.22 2.87 4.81
CA GLU A 19 -13.11 3.91 4.27
C GLU A 19 -12.83 4.18 2.78
N ALA A 20 -11.56 4.31 2.41
CA ALA A 20 -11.17 4.51 1.01
C ALA A 20 -11.51 3.29 0.13
N GLU A 21 -11.28 2.08 0.65
CA GLU A 21 -11.65 0.83 -0.01
C GLU A 21 -13.16 0.70 -0.20
N GLY A 22 -13.96 1.05 0.82
CA GLY A 22 -15.42 1.01 0.74
C GLY A 22 -16.00 1.96 -0.30
N TYR A 23 -15.36 3.12 -0.51
CA TYR A 23 -15.68 3.99 -1.65
C TYR A 23 -15.27 3.35 -2.98
N ALA A 24 -14.01 2.91 -3.08
CA ALA A 24 -13.46 2.39 -4.33
C ALA A 24 -14.17 1.13 -4.83
N ALA A 25 -14.62 0.25 -3.93
CA ALA A 25 -15.31 -1.00 -4.29
C ALA A 25 -16.63 -0.79 -5.02
N LYS A 26 -17.21 0.42 -4.95
CA LYS A 26 -18.44 0.80 -5.69
C LYS A 26 -18.18 1.24 -7.12
N HIS A 27 -16.92 1.54 -7.47
CA HIS A 27 -16.57 2.23 -8.72
C HIS A 27 -15.45 1.55 -9.50
N TYR A 28 -14.60 0.78 -8.84
CA TYR A 28 -13.37 0.25 -9.41
C TYR A 28 -13.21 -1.25 -9.11
N LYS A 29 -12.43 -1.93 -9.95
CA LYS A 29 -12.17 -3.38 -9.82
C LYS A 29 -10.89 -3.68 -9.02
N TYR A 30 -9.96 -2.75 -8.98
CA TYR A 30 -8.64 -2.92 -8.39
C TYR A 30 -8.20 -1.63 -7.70
N LEU A 31 -7.45 -1.78 -6.60
CA LEU A 31 -6.63 -0.73 -6.02
C LEU A 31 -5.16 -1.02 -6.31
N GLN A 32 -4.39 0.05 -6.52
CA GLN A 32 -2.95 -0.01 -6.66
C GLN A 32 -2.31 0.96 -5.66
N VAL A 33 -1.23 0.51 -5.02
CA VAL A 33 -0.32 1.36 -4.24
C VAL A 33 1.09 1.22 -4.78
N LYS A 34 1.90 2.25 -4.55
CA LYS A 34 3.32 2.29 -4.91
C LYS A 34 4.13 2.65 -3.67
N THR A 35 5.23 1.96 -3.45
CA THR A 35 6.18 2.19 -2.34
C THR A 35 7.59 1.84 -2.81
N VAL A 36 8.62 2.24 -2.06
CA VAL A 36 9.99 1.75 -2.32
C VAL A 36 10.01 0.25 -2.04
N ASP A 37 10.75 -0.50 -2.86
CA ASP A 37 10.91 -1.95 -2.73
C ASP A 37 11.52 -2.37 -1.39
N GLU A 38 11.27 -3.63 -1.03
CA GLU A 38 11.68 -4.20 0.26
C GLU A 38 13.20 -4.29 0.40
N GLY A 39 13.71 -4.05 1.61
CA GLY A 39 15.13 -4.18 1.94
C GLY A 39 15.96 -2.91 1.69
N HIS A 40 15.35 -1.86 1.12
CA HIS A 40 16.01 -0.57 0.93
C HIS A 40 15.92 0.33 2.18
N TYR A 41 14.75 0.38 2.82
CA TYR A 41 14.54 1.15 4.04
C TYR A 41 13.49 0.50 4.95
N SER A 42 13.83 0.32 6.22
CA SER A 42 12.96 -0.34 7.21
C SER A 42 11.57 0.28 7.36
N ILE A 43 11.41 1.57 7.10
CA ILE A 43 10.12 2.25 7.14
C ILE A 43 9.21 1.87 5.95
N TYR A 44 9.79 1.58 4.79
CA TYR A 44 9.04 1.11 3.63
C TYR A 44 8.75 -0.38 3.73
N ASP A 45 9.63 -1.18 4.32
CA ASP A 45 9.33 -2.59 4.66
C ASP A 45 8.09 -2.68 5.56
N GLN A 46 8.02 -1.85 6.60
CA GLN A 46 6.81 -1.74 7.45
C GLN A 46 5.57 -1.31 6.66
N THR A 47 5.74 -0.43 5.68
CA THR A 47 4.65 0.01 4.79
C THR A 47 4.16 -1.13 3.89
N ILE A 48 5.07 -1.95 3.37
CA ILE A 48 4.76 -3.15 2.58
C ILE A 48 3.97 -4.14 3.43
N CYS A 49 4.49 -4.52 4.61
CA CYS A 49 3.81 -5.43 5.53
C CYS A 49 2.41 -4.93 5.90
N PHE A 50 2.24 -3.62 6.09
CA PHE A 50 0.93 -3.02 6.33
C PHE A 50 -0.03 -3.26 5.17
N TYR A 51 0.35 -3.01 3.92
CA TYR A 51 -0.53 -3.25 2.77
C TYR A 51 -0.78 -4.74 2.51
N GLU A 52 0.21 -5.60 2.72
CA GLU A 52 0.03 -7.06 2.62
C GLU A 52 -0.98 -7.57 3.66
N SER A 53 -0.93 -7.04 4.89
CA SER A 53 -1.93 -7.36 5.93
C SER A 53 -3.35 -6.92 5.56
N LEU A 54 -3.49 -5.97 4.63
CA LEU A 54 -4.77 -5.52 4.09
C LEU A 54 -5.21 -6.33 2.86
N GLY A 55 -4.44 -7.32 2.44
CA GLY A 55 -4.76 -8.20 1.30
C GLY A 55 -4.29 -7.66 -0.05
N PHE A 56 -3.29 -6.77 -0.08
CA PHE A 56 -2.58 -6.46 -1.32
C PHE A 56 -1.59 -7.58 -1.65
N SER A 57 -1.40 -7.81 -2.94
CA SER A 57 -0.36 -8.67 -3.49
C SER A 57 0.69 -7.82 -4.21
N ARG A 58 1.96 -8.20 -4.11
CA ARG A 58 3.04 -7.65 -4.93
C ARG A 58 2.75 -7.96 -6.41
N LEU A 59 2.92 -6.97 -7.29
CA LEU A 59 2.72 -7.12 -8.73
C LEU A 59 4.04 -7.09 -9.49
N GLU A 60 4.80 -6.01 -9.35
CA GLU A 60 6.01 -5.75 -10.12
C GLU A 60 6.87 -4.70 -9.41
N VAL A 61 8.19 -4.82 -9.55
CA VAL A 61 9.14 -3.78 -9.13
C VAL A 61 9.68 -3.11 -10.38
N PHE A 62 9.56 -1.79 -10.47
CA PHE A 62 10.15 -0.98 -11.53
C PHE A 62 11.44 -0.33 -11.02
N PRO A 63 12.62 -0.78 -11.48
CA PRO A 63 13.90 -0.31 -10.92
C PRO A 63 14.19 1.17 -11.19
N ASN A 64 13.59 1.75 -12.23
CA ASN A 64 13.91 3.10 -12.70
C ASN A 64 12.69 4.02 -12.82
N LEU A 65 11.54 3.63 -12.25
CA LEU A 65 10.32 4.45 -12.37
C LEU A 65 10.41 5.78 -11.60
N TRP A 66 11.05 5.76 -10.43
CA TRP A 66 11.35 6.97 -9.66
C TRP A 66 12.80 7.39 -9.89
N ASP A 67 13.74 6.54 -9.48
CA ASP A 67 15.18 6.64 -9.71
C ASP A 67 15.84 5.30 -9.32
N GLU A 68 17.14 5.15 -9.60
CA GLU A 68 17.92 3.92 -9.33
C GLU A 68 18.05 3.56 -7.84
N TRP A 69 17.87 4.53 -6.93
CA TRP A 69 18.00 4.35 -5.48
C TRP A 69 16.70 3.95 -4.82
N ASN A 70 15.58 4.22 -5.49
CA ASN A 70 14.22 4.01 -5.01
C ASN A 70 13.44 3.13 -6.01
N PRO A 71 13.81 1.85 -6.17
CA PRO A 71 13.04 0.93 -7.00
C PRO A 71 11.59 0.90 -6.52
N CYS A 72 10.66 1.09 -7.45
CA CYS A 72 9.25 1.27 -7.13
C CYS A 72 8.53 -0.08 -7.14
N LEU A 73 8.19 -0.59 -5.97
CA LEU A 73 7.28 -1.73 -5.83
C LEU A 73 5.83 -1.27 -6.05
N VAL A 74 5.15 -1.97 -6.96
CA VAL A 74 3.71 -1.88 -7.14
C VAL A 74 3.02 -3.03 -6.42
N LEU A 75 2.05 -2.71 -5.57
CA LEU A 75 1.14 -3.70 -5.01
C LEU A 75 -0.29 -3.44 -5.50
N VAL A 76 -1.04 -4.52 -5.71
CA VAL A 76 -2.43 -4.49 -6.17
C VAL A 76 -3.34 -5.29 -5.26
N LYS A 77 -4.57 -4.80 -5.10
CA LYS A 77 -5.65 -5.53 -4.42
C LYS A 77 -6.87 -5.56 -5.34
N LYS A 78 -7.44 -6.75 -5.55
CA LYS A 78 -8.74 -6.89 -6.22
C LYS A 78 -9.83 -6.44 -5.25
N LEU A 79 -10.74 -5.61 -5.73
CA LEU A 79 -11.93 -5.21 -4.97
C LEU A 79 -13.07 -6.17 -5.29
N GLU A 80 -13.76 -6.62 -4.24
CA GLU A 80 -15.03 -7.32 -4.39
C GLU A 80 -16.10 -6.28 -4.69
N GLN A 81 -16.67 -6.37 -5.90
CA GLN A 81 -17.82 -5.56 -6.28
C GLN A 81 -19.06 -6.20 -5.67
N LYS A 82 -19.82 -5.43 -4.91
CA LYS A 82 -21.16 -5.81 -4.43
C LYS A 82 -22.18 -5.69 -5.54
#